data_AF-A0A833CLS2-F1
#
_entry.id   AF-A0A833CLS2-F1
#
_cell.length_a   1.000
_cell.length_b   1.000
_cell.length_c   1.000
_cell.angle_alpha   90.00
_cell.angle_beta   90.00
_cell.angle_gamma   90.00
#
_symmetry.space_group_name_H-M   'P 1'
#
loop_
_entity.id
_entity.type
_entity.pdbx_description
1 polymer ?
#
loop_
_entity_poly.entity_id
_entity_poly.type
_entity_poly.pdbx_seq_one_letter_code
_entity_poly.pdbx_strand_id
1 'polypeptide(L)'
;MGRRKDDPLLQAAKGFPGRRRSKVEKEIENAADAAAEMQTTPDDPFPIPDVFKKSPAYWAEAIRVWKEKSEVLLKAGRRRPGYRRTLARYCMWTQFYVSAAEQLRRDLPKGGSAIKVKKGDGETVIRTHPNVDFMAKAETALRLLDAEFGFTPVRDQDLVRVESFNAGQGRLPLGGTHPQSGGHRPSQDDEPDADPMGLMNGADSPPPGTMPN
;
A
#
# COMPACT_ATOMS: atom_id res chain seq x y z
N MET A 1 33.85 11.41 9.65
CA MET A 1 32.44 11.58 9.24
C MET A 1 32.39 11.70 7.72
N GLY A 2 32.06 10.62 7.00
CA GLY A 2 31.97 10.68 5.53
C GLY A 2 30.74 11.46 5.08
N ARG A 3 30.92 12.42 4.17
CA ARG A 3 29.82 13.18 3.57
C ARG A 3 28.84 12.21 2.88
N ARG A 4 27.53 12.37 3.14
CA ARG A 4 26.49 11.60 2.44
C ARG A 4 26.61 11.84 0.93
N LYS A 5 26.48 10.77 0.15
CA LYS A 5 26.55 10.80 -1.31
C LYS A 5 25.40 11.66 -1.85
N ASP A 6 25.73 12.72 -2.60
CA ASP A 6 24.74 13.56 -3.29
C ASP A 6 23.96 12.71 -4.32
N ASP A 7 22.71 13.09 -4.58
CA ASP A 7 21.85 12.49 -5.61
C ASP A 7 22.57 12.49 -6.98
N PRO A 8 22.57 11.37 -7.74
CA PRO A 8 23.18 11.28 -9.06
C PRO A 8 22.81 12.41 -10.02
N LEU A 9 21.56 12.89 -10.02
CA LEU A 9 21.13 14.00 -10.88
C LEU A 9 21.77 15.33 -10.47
N LEU A 10 21.90 15.56 -9.15
CA LEU A 10 22.58 16.74 -8.61
C LEU A 10 24.09 16.70 -8.85
N GLN A 11 24.69 15.52 -8.97
CA GLN A 11 26.11 15.38 -9.32
C GLN A 11 26.40 15.57 -10.80
N ALA A 12 25.50 15.12 -11.67
CA ALA A 12 25.57 15.42 -13.10
C ALA A 12 25.50 16.94 -13.34
N ALA A 13 24.58 17.64 -12.67
CA ALA A 13 24.45 19.10 -12.75
C ALA A 13 25.68 19.86 -12.22
N LYS A 14 26.42 19.29 -11.25
CA LYS A 14 27.63 19.89 -10.66
C LYS A 14 28.92 19.59 -11.44
N GLY A 15 28.86 18.87 -12.55
CA GLY A 15 30.05 18.51 -13.33
C GLY A 15 30.93 17.43 -12.68
N PHE A 16 30.32 16.53 -11.90
CA PHE A 16 30.96 15.34 -11.34
C PHE A 16 32.15 15.58 -10.36
N PRO A 17 32.05 16.49 -9.37
CA PRO A 17 33.14 16.73 -8.43
C PRO A 17 33.41 15.45 -7.60
N GLY A 18 34.60 14.88 -7.76
CA GLY A 18 35.05 13.69 -7.03
C GLY A 18 34.47 12.35 -7.50
N ARG A 19 33.78 12.30 -8.66
CA ARG A 19 33.30 11.04 -9.25
C ARG A 19 33.56 10.98 -10.75
N ARG A 20 33.80 9.78 -11.27
CA ARG A 20 33.96 9.56 -12.70
C ARG A 20 32.60 9.69 -13.40
N ARG A 21 32.52 10.56 -14.42
CA ARG A 21 31.34 10.82 -15.26
C ARG A 21 30.61 9.55 -15.70
N SER A 22 31.35 8.57 -16.23
CA SER A 22 30.80 7.28 -16.69
C SER A 22 30.10 6.47 -15.59
N LYS A 23 30.51 6.61 -14.32
CA LYS A 23 29.89 5.89 -13.20
C LYS A 23 28.58 6.55 -12.75
N VAL A 24 28.45 7.86 -12.91
CA VAL A 24 27.23 8.61 -12.57
C VAL A 24 26.20 8.46 -13.70
N GLU A 25 26.65 8.57 -14.95
CA GLU A 25 25.80 8.31 -16.14
C GLU A 25 25.23 6.89 -16.11
N LYS A 26 26.06 5.88 -15.81
CA LYS A 26 25.58 4.50 -15.65
C LYS A 26 24.61 4.31 -14.48
N GLU A 27 24.74 5.09 -13.40
CA GLU A 27 23.76 5.07 -12.29
C GLU A 27 22.42 5.71 -12.70
N ILE A 28 22.46 6.77 -13.51
CA ILE A 28 21.26 7.43 -14.06
C ILE A 28 20.57 6.53 -15.08
N GLU A 29 21.34 5.92 -15.99
CA GLU A 29 20.87 4.97 -17.01
C GLU A 29 20.24 3.75 -16.34
N ASN A 30 20.90 3.13 -15.36
CA ASN A 30 20.31 2.02 -14.60
C ASN A 30 19.02 2.42 -13.86
N ALA A 31 18.91 3.66 -13.38
CA ALA A 31 17.70 4.15 -12.72
C ALA A 31 16.57 4.43 -13.72
N ALA A 32 16.91 4.90 -14.92
CA ALA A 32 15.97 5.12 -16.02
C ALA A 32 15.52 3.79 -16.64
N ASP A 33 16.42 2.83 -16.83
CA ASP A 33 16.13 1.48 -17.31
C ASP A 33 15.30 0.71 -16.31
N ALA A 34 15.61 0.77 -15.01
CA ALA A 34 14.75 0.20 -13.97
C ALA A 34 13.35 0.83 -13.95
N ALA A 35 13.21 2.07 -14.43
CA ALA A 35 11.91 2.72 -14.57
C ALA A 35 11.18 2.33 -15.86
N ALA A 36 11.90 2.08 -16.95
CA ALA A 36 11.39 1.72 -18.26
C ALA A 36 11.11 0.20 -18.44
N GLU A 37 11.84 -0.67 -17.73
CA GLU A 37 11.68 -2.14 -17.73
C GLU A 37 10.33 -2.59 -17.14
N MET A 38 9.55 -1.69 -16.52
CA MET A 38 8.25 -2.01 -15.94
C MET A 38 7.09 -1.85 -16.92
N GLN A 39 7.26 -2.23 -18.19
CA GLN A 39 6.17 -2.21 -19.16
C GLN A 39 5.02 -3.08 -18.65
N THR A 40 3.89 -2.44 -18.35
CA THR A 40 2.61 -3.09 -18.07
C THR A 40 1.88 -3.20 -19.40
N THR A 41 1.50 -4.42 -19.80
CA THR A 41 0.61 -4.57 -20.95
C THR A 41 -0.83 -4.40 -20.48
N PRO A 42 -1.76 -3.96 -21.35
CA PRO A 42 -3.19 -3.90 -21.00
C PRO A 42 -3.73 -5.24 -20.52
N ASP A 43 -3.19 -6.35 -21.04
CA ASP A 43 -3.62 -7.72 -20.74
C ASP A 43 -3.04 -8.27 -19.41
N ASP A 44 -1.89 -7.75 -18.95
CA ASP A 44 -1.34 -8.05 -17.63
C ASP A 44 -0.77 -6.78 -16.99
N PRO A 45 -1.54 -6.08 -16.15
CA PRO A 45 -1.05 -4.89 -15.46
C PRO A 45 -0.05 -5.21 -14.34
N PHE A 46 0.10 -6.49 -13.93
CA PHE A 46 0.97 -6.92 -12.84
C PHE A 46 1.88 -8.10 -13.26
N PRO A 47 2.72 -7.94 -14.31
CA PRO A 47 3.68 -8.97 -14.63
C PRO A 47 4.69 -9.08 -13.48
N ILE A 48 5.13 -10.30 -13.21
CA ILE A 48 6.14 -10.59 -12.18
C ILE A 48 7.33 -9.63 -12.37
N PRO A 49 7.76 -8.91 -11.32
CA PRO A 49 8.91 -8.02 -11.39
C PRO A 49 10.19 -8.72 -11.87
N ASP A 50 10.97 -8.08 -12.73
CA ASP A 50 12.16 -8.72 -13.32
C ASP A 50 13.24 -9.03 -12.29
N VAL A 51 13.29 -8.27 -11.19
CA VAL A 51 14.15 -8.60 -10.04
C VAL A 51 13.85 -10.00 -9.50
N PHE A 52 12.60 -10.45 -9.53
CA PHE A 52 12.22 -11.79 -9.13
C PHE A 52 12.55 -12.83 -10.19
N LYS A 53 12.35 -12.49 -11.47
CA LYS A 53 12.70 -13.37 -12.61
C LYS A 53 14.20 -13.66 -12.71
N LYS A 54 15.05 -12.68 -12.37
CA LYS A 54 16.52 -12.81 -12.40
C LYS A 54 17.03 -13.85 -11.38
N SER A 55 16.31 -14.12 -10.30
CA SER A 55 16.73 -15.08 -9.27
C SER A 55 15.52 -15.74 -8.59
N PRO A 56 14.79 -16.63 -9.29
CA PRO A 56 13.50 -17.11 -8.85
C PRO A 56 13.56 -18.00 -7.61
N ALA A 57 14.65 -18.77 -7.45
CA ALA A 57 14.86 -19.59 -6.24
C ALA A 57 15.07 -18.73 -4.99
N TYR A 58 15.80 -17.62 -5.12
CA TYR A 58 16.03 -16.69 -4.01
C TYR A 58 14.75 -15.92 -3.66
N TRP A 59 13.97 -15.54 -4.66
CA TRP A 59 12.72 -14.78 -4.50
C TRP A 59 11.47 -15.66 -4.45
N ALA A 60 11.58 -16.94 -4.10
CA ALA A 60 10.46 -17.88 -4.18
C ALA A 60 9.24 -17.42 -3.36
N GLU A 61 9.47 -16.91 -2.15
CA GLU A 61 8.40 -16.41 -1.28
C GLU A 61 7.83 -15.10 -1.81
N ALA A 62 8.67 -14.17 -2.27
CA ALA A 62 8.20 -12.94 -2.92
C ALA A 62 7.33 -13.22 -4.16
N ILE A 63 7.71 -14.20 -4.98
CA ILE A 63 6.93 -14.61 -6.18
C ILE A 63 5.60 -15.23 -5.77
N ARG A 64 5.58 -16.07 -4.73
CA ARG A 64 4.35 -16.67 -4.19
C ARG A 64 3.38 -15.60 -3.71
N VAL A 65 3.85 -14.69 -2.87
CA VAL A 65 3.07 -13.57 -2.32
C VAL A 65 2.62 -12.63 -3.43
N TRP A 66 3.46 -12.35 -4.41
CA TRP A 66 3.10 -11.54 -5.58
C TRP A 66 1.86 -12.09 -6.26
N LYS A 67 1.88 -13.37 -6.63
CA LYS A 67 0.77 -14.03 -7.34
C LYS A 67 -0.51 -14.02 -6.50
N GLU A 68 -0.41 -14.34 -5.22
CA GLU A 68 -1.58 -14.36 -4.34
C GLU A 68 -2.20 -12.96 -4.19
N LYS A 69 -1.38 -11.96 -3.88
CA LYS A 69 -1.85 -10.59 -3.62
C LYS A 69 -2.27 -9.88 -4.90
N SER A 70 -1.65 -10.15 -6.05
CA SER A 70 -2.11 -9.61 -7.33
C SER A 70 -3.51 -10.09 -7.69
N GLU A 71 -3.84 -11.34 -7.38
CA GLU A 71 -5.19 -11.89 -7.58
C GLU A 71 -6.21 -11.29 -6.61
N VAL A 72 -5.83 -11.07 -5.35
CA VAL A 72 -6.68 -10.34 -4.39
C VAL A 72 -6.99 -8.93 -4.88
N LEU A 73 -5.99 -8.20 -5.35
CA LEU A 73 -6.17 -6.85 -5.90
C LEU A 73 -7.03 -6.86 -7.18
N LEU A 74 -6.92 -7.91 -8.00
CA LEU A 74 -7.79 -8.06 -9.19
C LEU A 74 -9.24 -8.20 -8.77
N LYS A 75 -9.53 -9.12 -7.83
CA LYS A 75 -10.89 -9.38 -7.33
C LYS A 75 -11.50 -8.16 -6.64
N ALA A 76 -10.67 -7.35 -5.96
CA ALA A 76 -11.10 -6.12 -5.31
C ALA A 76 -11.25 -4.93 -6.29
N GLY A 77 -10.94 -5.08 -7.58
CA GLY A 77 -10.93 -3.96 -8.55
C GLY A 77 -9.82 -2.93 -8.31
N ARG A 78 -8.81 -3.28 -7.51
CA ARG A 78 -7.69 -2.40 -7.10
C ARG A 78 -6.38 -2.73 -7.80
N ARG A 79 -6.36 -3.63 -8.78
CA ARG A 79 -5.17 -3.97 -9.59
C ARG A 79 -4.85 -2.87 -10.61
N ARG A 80 -4.29 -1.75 -10.13
CA ARG A 80 -3.88 -0.60 -10.96
C ARG A 80 -2.37 -0.59 -11.24
N PRO A 81 -1.91 -0.23 -12.46
CA PRO A 81 -0.48 -0.22 -12.80
C PRO A 81 0.40 0.56 -11.82
N GLY A 82 -0.10 1.67 -11.27
CA GLY A 82 0.64 2.51 -10.30
C GLY A 82 1.03 1.79 -9.00
N TYR A 83 0.29 0.76 -8.62
CA TYR A 83 0.52 0.00 -7.38
C TYR A 83 1.56 -1.11 -7.53
N ARG A 84 1.99 -1.41 -8.76
CA ARG A 84 2.90 -2.51 -9.08
C ARG A 84 4.21 -2.44 -8.27
N ARG A 85 4.84 -1.26 -8.19
CA ARG A 85 6.12 -1.06 -7.47
C ARG A 85 5.96 -1.24 -5.97
N THR A 86 4.90 -0.68 -5.41
CA THR A 86 4.60 -0.79 -3.99
C THR A 86 4.34 -2.26 -3.62
N LEU A 87 3.62 -3.02 -4.45
CA LEU A 87 3.42 -4.45 -4.24
C LEU A 87 4.75 -5.22 -4.32
N ALA A 88 5.64 -4.85 -5.23
CA ALA A 88 6.94 -5.52 -5.38
C ALA A 88 7.76 -5.35 -4.10
N ARG A 89 7.77 -4.14 -3.55
CA ARG A 89 8.43 -3.83 -2.29
C ARG A 89 7.83 -4.61 -1.12
N TYR A 90 6.51 -4.74 -1.06
CA TYR A 90 5.83 -5.57 -0.06
C TYR A 90 6.29 -7.04 -0.13
N CYS A 91 6.33 -7.61 -1.33
CA CYS A 91 6.79 -8.98 -1.55
C CYS A 91 8.26 -9.17 -1.15
N MET A 92 9.13 -8.20 -1.46
CA MET A 92 10.54 -8.21 -1.04
C MET A 92 10.70 -8.19 0.48
N TRP A 93 9.95 -7.32 1.18
CA TRP A 93 9.99 -7.27 2.64
C TRP A 93 9.48 -8.55 3.28
N THR A 94 8.44 -9.15 2.70
CA THR A 94 7.90 -10.44 3.17
C THR A 94 8.95 -11.54 3.03
N GLN A 95 9.62 -11.63 1.87
CA GLN A 95 10.75 -12.55 1.67
C GLN A 95 11.83 -12.34 2.73
N PHE A 96 12.26 -11.11 2.98
CA PHE A 96 13.32 -10.85 3.95
C PHE A 96 12.90 -11.20 5.37
N TYR A 97 11.64 -10.91 5.75
CA TYR A 97 11.10 -11.28 7.05
C TYR A 97 11.12 -12.80 7.25
N VAL A 98 10.60 -13.56 6.28
CA VAL A 98 10.58 -15.04 6.34
C VAL A 98 12.00 -15.61 6.38
N SER A 99 12.91 -15.12 5.53
CA SER A 99 14.32 -15.53 5.56
C SER A 99 15.00 -15.23 6.90
N ALA A 100 14.71 -14.08 7.51
CA ALA A 100 15.24 -13.71 8.82
C ALA A 100 14.71 -14.61 9.95
N ALA A 101 13.43 -14.97 9.90
CA ALA A 101 12.81 -15.90 10.82
C ALA A 101 13.40 -17.32 10.67
N GLU A 102 13.62 -17.79 9.45
CA GLU A 102 14.27 -19.08 9.19
C GLU A 102 15.70 -19.12 9.71
N GLN A 103 16.47 -18.03 9.52
CA GLN A 103 17.82 -17.92 10.09
C GLN A 103 17.78 -17.95 11.61
N LEU A 104 16.84 -17.22 12.24
CA LEU A 104 16.69 -17.25 13.70
C LEU A 104 16.40 -18.68 14.19
N ARG A 105 15.54 -19.43 13.50
CA ARG A 105 15.26 -20.84 13.81
C ARG A 105 16.49 -21.74 13.67
N ARG A 106 17.36 -21.47 12.70
CA ARG A 106 18.61 -22.24 12.48
C ARG A 106 19.65 -21.93 13.56
N ASP A 107 19.82 -20.65 13.90
CA ASP A 107 20.84 -20.19 14.84
C ASP A 107 20.44 -20.43 16.30
N LEU A 108 19.13 -20.42 16.58
CA LEU A 108 18.54 -20.65 17.91
C LEU A 108 17.52 -21.80 17.87
N PRO A 109 17.96 -23.06 17.68
CA PRO A 109 17.06 -24.20 17.50
C PRO A 109 16.24 -24.53 18.76
N LYS A 110 16.71 -24.12 19.95
CA LYS A 110 16.00 -24.25 21.22
C LYS A 110 15.05 -23.08 21.50
N GLY A 111 14.91 -22.16 20.56
CA GLY A 111 14.20 -20.89 20.73
C GLY A 111 15.04 -19.82 21.44
N GLY A 112 14.42 -18.66 21.63
CA GLY A 112 15.05 -17.48 22.25
C GLY A 112 15.38 -16.38 21.25
N SER A 113 15.96 -15.30 21.75
CA SER A 113 16.28 -14.09 20.98
C SER A 113 17.72 -13.61 21.14
N ALA A 114 18.55 -14.34 21.90
CA ALA A 114 19.89 -13.91 22.27
C ALA A 114 20.97 -14.93 21.89
N ILE A 115 22.12 -14.43 21.45
CA ILE A 115 23.31 -15.17 21.06
C ILE A 115 24.50 -14.78 21.93
N LYS A 116 25.41 -15.72 22.15
CA LYS A 116 26.71 -15.44 22.78
C LYS A 116 27.70 -14.99 21.70
N VAL A 117 28.27 -13.81 21.87
CA VAL A 117 29.26 -13.23 20.97
C VAL A 117 30.57 -13.04 21.73
N LYS A 118 31.68 -13.52 21.17
CA LYS A 118 33.01 -13.23 21.70
C LYS A 118 33.43 -11.82 21.31
N LYS A 119 33.86 -11.02 22.29
CA LYS A 119 34.53 -9.74 22.06
C LYS A 119 35.98 -9.98 21.59
N GLY A 120 36.61 -8.92 21.08
CA GLY A 120 38.04 -8.93 20.72
C GLY A 120 38.94 -9.31 21.90
N ASP A 121 38.53 -8.98 23.13
CA ASP A 121 39.27 -9.28 24.37
C ASP A 121 39.07 -10.72 24.87
N GLY A 122 38.39 -11.58 24.10
CA GLY A 122 38.13 -12.99 24.44
C GLY A 122 36.93 -13.22 25.37
N GLU A 123 36.42 -12.18 26.04
CA GLU A 123 35.21 -12.25 26.87
C GLU A 123 33.96 -12.52 26.01
N THR A 124 33.08 -13.40 26.48
CA THR A 124 31.78 -13.66 25.83
C THR A 124 30.69 -12.77 26.43
N VAL A 125 29.95 -12.06 25.58
CA VAL A 125 28.75 -11.32 25.98
C VAL A 125 27.51 -11.87 25.30
N ILE A 126 26.38 -11.78 26.00
CA ILE A 126 25.07 -12.12 25.45
C ILE A 126 24.52 -10.88 24.76
N ARG A 127 24.11 -11.02 23.50
CA ARG A 127 23.49 -9.96 22.70
C ARG A 127 22.22 -10.48 22.02
N THR A 128 21.28 -9.59 21.78
CA THR A 128 20.11 -9.91 20.94
C THR A 128 20.56 -10.27 19.53
N HIS A 129 19.92 -11.29 18.95
CA HIS A 129 20.17 -11.72 17.59
C HIS A 129 19.76 -10.59 16.61
N PRO A 130 20.60 -10.21 15.64
CA PRO A 130 20.32 -9.07 14.76
C PRO A 130 19.01 -9.22 13.96
N ASN A 131 18.63 -10.45 13.62
CA ASN A 131 17.36 -10.71 12.93
C ASN A 131 16.11 -10.37 13.75
N VAL A 132 16.19 -10.34 15.09
CA VAL A 132 15.05 -9.92 15.93
C VAL A 132 14.74 -8.44 15.68
N ASP A 133 15.76 -7.59 15.72
CA ASP A 133 15.62 -6.16 15.45
C ASP A 133 15.24 -5.89 13.99
N PHE A 134 15.80 -6.67 13.06
CA PHE A 134 15.43 -6.57 11.66
C PHE A 134 13.95 -6.91 11.44
N MET A 135 13.47 -8.02 12.00
CA MET A 135 12.07 -8.44 11.88
C MET A 135 11.11 -7.40 12.48
N ALA A 136 11.44 -6.78 13.63
CA ALA A 136 10.62 -5.72 14.21
C ALA A 136 10.50 -4.49 13.28
N LYS A 137 11.59 -4.12 12.58
CA LYS A 137 11.59 -3.04 11.60
C LYS A 137 10.84 -3.41 10.32
N ALA A 138 11.06 -4.64 9.83
CA ALA A 138 10.38 -5.16 8.65
C ALA A 138 8.86 -5.26 8.88
N GLU A 139 8.42 -5.72 10.05
CA GLU A 139 7.01 -5.77 10.46
C GLU A 139 6.36 -4.39 10.40
N THR A 140 7.05 -3.36 10.90
CA THR A 140 6.55 -1.98 10.84
C THR A 140 6.36 -1.51 9.40
N ALA A 141 7.32 -1.81 8.52
CA ALA A 141 7.21 -1.47 7.10
C ALA A 141 6.09 -2.26 6.39
N LEU A 142 5.94 -3.55 6.71
CA LEU A 142 4.90 -4.42 6.15
C LEU A 142 3.51 -3.93 6.54
N ARG A 143 3.27 -3.58 7.82
CA ARG A 143 1.97 -3.06 8.27
C ARG A 143 1.55 -1.78 7.57
N LEU A 144 2.50 -0.89 7.25
CA LEU A 144 2.21 0.33 6.50
C LEU A 144 1.79 0.00 5.05
N LEU A 145 2.48 -0.95 4.42
CA LEU A 145 2.14 -1.41 3.07
C LEU A 145 0.82 -2.19 3.02
N ASP A 146 0.52 -3.00 4.05
CA ASP A 146 -0.76 -3.69 4.19
C ASP A 146 -1.94 -2.72 4.27
N ALA A 147 -1.74 -1.59 4.95
CA ALA A 147 -2.74 -0.53 5.04
C ALA A 147 -2.99 0.16 3.70
N GLU A 148 -1.96 0.32 2.86
CA GLU A 148 -2.08 0.94 1.54
C GLU A 148 -2.91 0.09 0.57
N PHE A 149 -2.84 -1.24 0.68
CA PHE A 149 -3.57 -2.17 -0.19
C PHE A 149 -4.87 -2.71 0.39
N GLY A 150 -5.09 -2.60 1.70
CA GLY A 150 -6.22 -3.23 2.36
C GLY A 150 -6.07 -4.74 2.49
N PHE A 151 -4.85 -5.26 2.68
CA PHE A 151 -4.62 -6.71 2.79
C PHE A 151 -5.09 -7.33 4.11
N THR A 152 -5.57 -6.51 5.04
CA THR A 152 -6.22 -6.97 6.28
C THR A 152 -7.69 -6.54 6.27
N PRO A 153 -8.61 -7.35 6.85
CA PRO A 153 -10.04 -7.04 6.81
C PRO A 153 -10.39 -5.65 7.35
N VAL A 154 -9.70 -5.22 8.42
CA VAL A 154 -9.89 -3.88 9.00
C VAL A 154 -9.50 -2.79 8.01
N ARG A 155 -8.36 -2.94 7.33
CA ARG A 155 -7.88 -1.94 6.36
C ARG A 155 -8.70 -1.95 5.08
N ASP A 156 -9.19 -3.10 4.66
CA ASP A 156 -10.10 -3.20 3.52
C ASP A 156 -11.40 -2.42 3.76
N GLN A 157 -12.01 -2.60 4.94
CA GLN A 157 -13.20 -1.85 5.34
C GLN A 157 -12.95 -0.34 5.42
N ASP A 158 -11.79 0.08 5.92
CA ASP A 158 -11.42 1.49 5.97
C ASP A 158 -11.31 2.08 4.56
N LEU A 159 -10.69 1.37 3.61
CA LEU A 159 -10.61 1.81 2.22
C LEU A 159 -11.99 1.89 1.57
N VAL A 160 -12.84 0.88 1.75
CA VAL A 160 -14.21 0.89 1.21
C VAL A 160 -15.02 2.06 1.78
N ARG A 161 -14.87 2.38 3.07
CA ARG A 161 -15.53 3.53 3.71
C ARG A 161 -15.08 4.86 3.10
N VAL A 162 -13.78 5.02 2.82
CA VAL A 162 -13.25 6.23 2.18
C VAL A 162 -13.70 6.34 0.73
N GLU A 163 -13.68 5.23 -0.01
CA GLU A 163 -14.16 5.16 -1.39
C GLU A 163 -15.66 5.53 -1.48
N SER A 164 -16.50 5.02 -0.58
CA SER A 164 -17.93 5.33 -0.53
C SER A 164 -18.21 6.77 -0.11
N PHE A 165 -17.48 7.31 0.87
CA PHE A 165 -17.59 8.70 1.28
C PHE A 165 -17.24 9.67 0.13
N ASN A 166 -16.13 9.42 -0.56
CA ASN A 166 -15.71 10.26 -1.68
C ASN A 166 -16.68 10.17 -2.87
N ALA A 167 -17.22 8.98 -3.16
CA ALA A 167 -18.25 8.80 -4.17
C ALA A 167 -19.56 9.53 -3.80
N GLY A 168 -19.90 9.57 -2.50
CA GLY A 168 -21.03 10.31 -1.96
C GLY A 168 -20.85 11.84 -2.05
N GLN A 169 -19.64 12.36 -1.84
CA GLN A 169 -19.36 13.79 -1.95
C GLN A 169 -19.46 14.31 -3.40
N GLY A 170 -19.15 13.48 -4.39
CA GLY A 170 -19.40 13.80 -5.81
C GLY A 170 -20.89 13.79 -6.21
N ARG A 171 -21.78 13.31 -5.33
CA ARG A 171 -23.24 13.33 -5.47
C ARG A 171 -23.94 14.20 -4.42
N LEU A 172 -23.20 15.03 -3.69
CA LEU A 172 -23.83 16.06 -2.86
C LEU A 172 -24.42 17.14 -3.79
N PRO A 173 -25.69 17.54 -3.63
CA PRO A 173 -26.31 18.63 -4.36
C PRO A 173 -25.85 19.98 -3.76
N LEU A 174 -24.53 20.15 -3.60
CA LEU A 174 -23.92 21.39 -3.10
C LEU A 174 -23.20 22.11 -4.24
N GLY A 175 -23.83 22.13 -5.41
CA GLY A 175 -23.65 23.19 -6.38
C GLY A 175 -24.66 24.29 -6.05
N GLY A 176 -24.23 25.27 -5.24
CA GLY A 176 -24.96 26.52 -5.06
C GLY A 176 -25.05 27.25 -6.40
N THR A 177 -26.06 26.90 -7.19
CA THR A 177 -26.57 27.69 -8.31
C THR A 177 -27.88 28.28 -7.84
N HIS A 178 -27.99 29.61 -7.98
CA HIS A 178 -29.17 30.41 -7.62
C HIS A 178 -30.48 29.74 -8.05
N PRO A 179 -31.57 29.86 -7.27
CA PRO A 179 -32.87 29.42 -7.72
C PRO A 179 -33.32 30.30 -8.88
N GLN A 180 -33.33 29.73 -10.09
CA GLN A 180 -34.21 30.25 -11.14
C GLN A 180 -35.61 29.73 -10.88
N SER A 181 -36.47 30.64 -10.46
CA SER A 181 -37.92 30.54 -10.54
C SER A 181 -38.35 30.27 -11.99
N GLY A 182 -39.19 29.25 -12.18
CA GLY A 182 -39.80 28.95 -13.48
C GLY A 182 -40.52 27.61 -13.42
N GLY A 183 -41.85 27.65 -13.34
CA GLY A 183 -42.67 26.52 -12.93
C GLY A 183 -43.05 25.52 -14.00
N HIS A 184 -43.42 24.32 -13.56
CA HIS A 184 -44.49 23.52 -14.14
C HIS A 184 -44.91 22.42 -13.16
N ARG A 185 -46.18 22.46 -12.74
CA ARG A 185 -46.92 21.29 -12.24
C ARG A 185 -47.47 20.55 -13.47
N PRO A 186 -47.50 19.21 -13.45
CA PRO A 186 -48.74 18.50 -13.09
C PRO A 186 -48.45 17.33 -12.13
N SER A 187 -49.21 17.19 -11.05
CA SER A 187 -50.44 16.35 -10.91
C SER A 187 -50.11 14.89 -10.61
N GLN A 188 -50.59 14.49 -9.45
CA GLN A 188 -50.50 13.23 -8.73
C GLN A 188 -51.56 12.25 -9.29
N ASP A 189 -51.25 10.94 -9.40
CA ASP A 189 -52.02 9.84 -8.79
C ASP A 189 -51.60 8.43 -9.30
N ASP A 190 -51.83 7.46 -8.40
CA ASP A 190 -51.91 5.99 -8.52
C ASP A 190 -50.69 5.06 -8.25
N GLU A 191 -50.60 4.68 -6.94
CA GLU A 191 -50.60 3.30 -6.37
C GLU A 191 -49.35 2.39 -6.46
N PRO A 192 -49.21 1.37 -5.56
CA PRO A 192 -48.04 1.22 -4.70
C PRO A 192 -47.18 0.01 -5.08
N ASP A 193 -45.86 0.19 -5.05
CA ASP A 193 -44.92 -0.93 -5.08
C ASP A 193 -44.21 -1.01 -3.74
N ALA A 194 -44.12 -2.23 -3.21
CA ALA A 194 -43.67 -2.53 -1.87
C ALA A 194 -42.17 -2.21 -1.71
N ASP A 195 -41.86 -1.00 -1.24
CA ASP A 195 -40.49 -0.58 -0.95
C ASP A 195 -40.11 -0.94 0.52
N PRO A 196 -39.13 -1.84 0.74
CA PRO A 196 -38.66 -2.22 2.08
C PRO A 196 -37.85 -1.12 2.81
N MET A 197 -37.90 0.13 2.37
CA MET A 197 -37.32 1.32 3.04
C MET A 197 -38.35 2.20 3.77
N GLY A 198 -39.60 1.76 3.93
CA GLY A 198 -40.68 2.50 4.61
C GLY A 198 -40.53 2.74 6.12
N LEU A 199 -39.41 2.35 6.75
CA LEU A 199 -39.19 2.48 8.20
C LEU A 199 -38.59 3.84 8.63
N MET A 200 -38.33 4.77 7.71
CA MET A 200 -37.78 6.10 8.05
C MET A 200 -38.77 7.27 7.93
N ASN A 201 -40.03 7.04 7.53
CA ASN A 201 -41.05 8.10 7.45
C ASN A 201 -41.90 8.27 8.72
N GLY A 202 -41.58 7.55 9.81
CA GLY A 202 -42.31 7.62 11.09
C GLY A 202 -41.83 8.72 12.05
N ALA A 203 -40.94 9.63 11.62
CA ALA A 203 -40.29 10.59 12.52
C ALA A 203 -40.64 12.06 12.25
N ASP A 204 -41.71 12.36 11.50
CA ASP A 204 -42.27 13.71 11.46
C ASP A 204 -43.17 13.94 12.68
N SER A 205 -42.55 14.19 13.82
CA SER A 205 -43.23 14.83 14.95
C SER A 205 -43.39 16.33 14.62
N PRO A 206 -44.60 16.91 14.69
CA PRO A 206 -44.76 18.34 14.51
C PRO A 206 -43.96 19.10 15.59
N PRO A 207 -43.29 20.21 15.23
CA PRO A 207 -42.49 20.96 16.18
C PRO A 207 -43.36 21.47 17.35
N PRO A 208 -42.87 21.41 18.61
CA PRO A 208 -43.66 21.76 19.77
C PRO A 208 -44.01 23.26 19.75
N GLY A 209 -45.30 23.57 19.72
CA GLY A 209 -45.80 24.95 19.80
C GLY A 209 -47.10 25.28 19.07
N THR A 210 -47.70 24.36 18.30
CA THR A 210 -49.00 24.60 17.67
C THR A 210 -50.12 23.98 18.52
N MET A 211 -50.72 24.78 19.39
CA MET A 211 -52.02 24.40 19.98
C MET A 211 -53.13 24.61 18.94
N PRO A 212 -54.05 23.66 18.78
CA PRO A 212 -55.23 23.85 17.96
C PRO A 212 -56.27 24.71 18.69
N ASN A 213 -56.66 25.82 18.06
CA ASN A 213 -58.00 26.43 18.08
C ASN A 213 -58.15 27.31 16.85
#